data_AF-A0AAD5DGK5-F1
#
_entry.id   AF-A0AAD5DGK5-F1
#
_cell.length_a   1.000
_cell.length_b   1.000
_cell.length_c   1.000
_cell.angle_alpha   90.00
_cell.angle_beta   90.00
_cell.angle_gamma   90.00
#
_symmetry.space_group_name_H-M   'P 1'
#
loop_
_entity.id
_entity.type
_entity.pdbx_description
1 polymer ?
#
loop_
_entity_poly.entity_id
_entity_poly.type
_entity_poly.pdbx_seq_one_letter_code
_entity_poly.pdbx_strand_id
1 'polypeptide(L)'
;RGYGVLCVSQFTLFGRLKGAGKPDYSKAMPPQQAREAYAAFLDRLRQQYEADRIQDGVFGAMMQVSLANDGPVTFLLDSADPNNQALGSSSSIAGSMSSLDAP
;
A
#
# COMPACT_ATOMS: atom_id res chain seq x y z
N ARG A 1 19.17 -11.37 -0.30
CA ARG A 1 17.78 -10.85 -0.21
C ARG A 1 16.85 -12.06 -0.15
N GLY A 2 15.81 -12.08 0.68
CA GLY A 2 15.11 -13.35 0.95
C GLY A 2 13.69 -13.28 1.51
N TYR A 3 13.02 -12.13 1.52
CA TYR A 3 11.65 -12.01 2.00
C TYR A 3 10.63 -12.11 0.85
N GLY A 4 9.40 -12.52 1.16
CA GLY A 4 8.29 -12.52 0.21
C GLY A 4 7.51 -11.21 0.24
N VAL A 5 6.72 -10.96 -0.80
CA VAL A 5 5.78 -9.83 -0.85
C VAL A 5 4.38 -10.38 -1.07
N LEU A 6 3.45 -10.01 -0.20
CA LEU A 6 2.02 -10.29 -0.37
C LEU A 6 1.31 -9.00 -0.79
N CYS A 7 0.71 -9.01 -1.97
CA CYS A 7 -0.08 -7.89 -2.48
C CYS A 7 -1.57 -8.18 -2.30
N VAL A 8 -2.33 -7.23 -1.75
CA VAL A 8 -3.79 -7.32 -1.62
C VAL A 8 -4.40 -6.02 -2.13
N SER A 9 -5.36 -6.11 -3.05
CA SER A 9 -6.06 -4.94 -3.59
C SER A 9 -6.93 -4.28 -2.51
N GLN A 10 -6.69 -2.99 -2.20
CA GLN A 10 -7.40 -2.27 -1.12
C GLN A 10 -7.93 -0.90 -1.57
N PHE A 11 -9.14 -0.86 -2.14
CA PHE A 11 -9.74 0.40 -2.60
C PHE A 11 -10.07 1.37 -1.47
N THR A 12 -10.26 0.86 -0.24
CA THR A 12 -10.67 1.68 0.90
C THR A 12 -9.59 2.65 1.36
N LEU A 13 -8.34 2.49 0.91
CA LEU A 13 -7.27 3.47 1.13
C LEU A 13 -7.60 4.84 0.54
N PHE A 14 -8.45 4.90 -0.49
CA PHE A 14 -8.98 6.15 -1.06
C PHE A 14 -10.23 6.68 -0.33
N GLY A 15 -10.64 6.02 0.76
CA GLY A 15 -11.79 6.42 1.56
C GLY A 15 -11.58 7.76 2.24
N ARG A 16 -12.51 8.68 2.04
CA ARG A 16 -12.55 9.97 2.72
C ARG A 16 -13.78 10.06 3.58
N LEU A 17 -13.65 10.45 4.83
CA LEU A 17 -14.79 10.71 5.69
C LEU A 17 -15.37 12.09 5.36
N LYS A 18 -16.67 12.14 5.02
CA LYS A 18 -17.41 13.39 4.85
C LYS A 18 -18.46 13.49 5.96
N GLY A 19 -18.39 14.55 6.77
CA GLY A 19 -19.39 14.83 7.82
C GLY A 19 -19.60 13.66 8.78
N ALA A 20 -20.84 13.18 8.91
CA ALA A 20 -21.30 12.19 9.88
C ALA A 20 -20.79 10.74 9.66
N GLY A 21 -19.50 10.54 9.39
CA GLY A 21 -18.83 9.25 9.51
C GLY A 21 -18.99 8.28 8.33
N LYS A 22 -19.70 8.63 7.26
CA LYS A 22 -19.78 7.78 6.06
C LYS A 22 -18.51 7.94 5.20
N PRO A 23 -17.80 6.85 4.89
CA PRO A 23 -16.69 6.91 3.95
C PRO A 23 -17.19 7.08 2.52
N ASP A 24 -16.53 7.98 1.80
CA ASP A 24 -16.70 8.24 0.37
C ASP A 24 -15.48 7.69 -0.39
N TYR A 25 -15.74 6.85 -1.37
CA TYR A 25 -14.73 6.20 -2.22
C TYR A 25 -14.77 6.70 -3.67
N SER A 26 -15.43 7.83 -3.94
CA SER A 26 -15.54 8.41 -5.28
C SER A 26 -14.19 8.69 -5.97
N LYS A 27 -13.10 8.76 -5.20
CA LYS A 27 -11.74 8.91 -5.73
C LYS A 27 -11.03 7.59 -6.06
N ALA A 28 -11.59 6.46 -5.65
CA ALA A 28 -11.07 5.16 -6.05
C ALA A 28 -11.36 4.91 -7.54
N MET A 29 -10.44 4.23 -8.21
CA MET A 29 -10.62 3.82 -9.60
C MET A 29 -11.80 2.84 -9.73
N PRO A 30 -12.60 2.92 -10.81
CA PRO A 30 -13.69 1.97 -11.06
C PRO A 30 -13.19 0.51 -11.08
N PRO A 31 -13.97 -0.48 -10.59
CA PRO A 31 -13.50 -1.85 -10.38
C PRO A 31 -12.90 -2.54 -11.61
N GLN A 32 -13.44 -2.29 -12.81
CA GLN A 32 -12.94 -2.88 -14.05
C GLN A 32 -11.53 -2.36 -14.39
N GLN A 33 -11.36 -1.04 -14.41
CA GLN A 33 -10.06 -0.40 -14.65
C GLN A 33 -9.06 -0.73 -13.54
N ALA A 34 -9.53 -0.78 -12.28
CA ALA A 34 -8.70 -1.11 -11.13
C ALA A 34 -8.14 -2.54 -11.20
N ARG A 35 -8.92 -3.51 -11.71
CA ARG A 35 -8.45 -4.88 -11.94
C ARG A 35 -7.30 -4.93 -12.93
N GLU A 36 -7.45 -4.23 -14.06
CA GLU A 36 -6.42 -4.15 -15.10
C GLU A 36 -5.15 -3.47 -14.59
N ALA A 37 -5.31 -2.34 -13.89
CA ALA A 37 -4.18 -1.62 -13.28
C ALA A 37 -3.46 -2.45 -12.21
N TYR A 38 -4.20 -3.19 -11.38
CA TYR A 38 -3.63 -4.06 -10.35
C TYR A 38 -2.86 -5.24 -10.96
N ALA A 39 -3.41 -5.88 -12.01
CA ALA A 39 -2.71 -6.94 -12.73
C ALA A 39 -1.39 -6.42 -13.34
N ALA A 40 -1.42 -5.27 -14.01
CA ALA A 40 -0.21 -4.65 -14.56
C ALA A 40 0.82 -4.27 -13.49
N PHE A 41 0.37 -3.85 -12.31
CA PHE A 41 1.25 -3.61 -11.15
C PHE A 41 1.95 -4.89 -10.68
N LEU A 42 1.21 -5.99 -10.52
CA LEU A 42 1.78 -7.28 -10.12
C LEU A 42 2.79 -7.79 -11.15
N ASP A 43 2.49 -7.65 -12.43
CA ASP A 43 3.40 -8.09 -13.50
C ASP A 43 4.71 -7.31 -13.49
N ARG A 44 4.66 -5.98 -13.31
CA ARG A 44 5.88 -5.17 -13.12
C ARG A 44 6.65 -5.59 -11.88
N LEU A 45 5.97 -5.86 -10.77
CA LEU A 45 6.61 -6.26 -9.53
C LEU A 45 7.34 -7.61 -9.67
N ARG A 46 6.71 -8.58 -10.33
CA ARG A 46 7.31 -9.89 -10.64
C ARG A 46 8.52 -9.77 -11.56
N GLN A 47 8.49 -8.85 -12.53
CA GLN A 47 9.61 -8.58 -13.43
C GLN A 47 10.80 -7.89 -12.74
N GLN A 48 10.54 -7.01 -11.76
CA GLN A 48 11.58 -6.24 -11.08
C GLN A 48 12.17 -6.92 -9.84
N TYR A 49 11.48 -7.92 -9.29
CA TYR A 49 11.92 -8.68 -8.11
C TYR A 49 12.21 -10.14 -8.48
N GLU A 50 11.62 -11.09 -7.77
CA GLU A 50 11.65 -12.52 -8.05
C GLU A 50 10.20 -13.00 -8.13
N ALA A 51 9.77 -13.48 -9.29
CA ALA A 51 8.36 -13.79 -9.55
C ALA A 51 7.76 -14.75 -8.52
N ASP A 52 8.52 -15.79 -8.11
CA ASP A 52 8.09 -16.81 -7.15
C ASP A 52 7.88 -16.26 -5.73
N ARG A 53 8.41 -15.07 -5.44
CA ARG A 53 8.28 -14.40 -4.14
C ARG A 53 7.11 -13.42 -4.07
N ILE A 54 6.44 -13.16 -5.19
CA ILE A 54 5.28 -12.26 -5.24
C ILE A 54 4.01 -13.09 -5.15
N GLN A 55 3.32 -12.99 -4.01
CA GLN A 55 2.03 -13.60 -3.76
C GLN A 55 0.92 -12.55 -3.90
N ASP A 56 -0.26 -12.96 -4.38
CA ASP A 56 -1.43 -12.08 -4.46
C ASP A 56 -2.62 -12.60 -3.66
N GLY A 57 -3.55 -11.69 -3.39
CA GLY A 57 -4.92 -12.02 -3.01
C GLY A 57 -5.89 -11.94 -4.19
N VAL A 58 -7.11 -12.41 -3.98
CA VAL A 58 -8.14 -12.39 -5.03
C VAL A 58 -8.77 -11.00 -5.15
N PHE A 59 -8.53 -10.33 -6.29
CA PHE A 59 -9.05 -8.99 -6.54
C PHE A 59 -10.58 -8.90 -6.38
N GLY A 60 -11.01 -8.00 -5.50
CA GLY A 60 -12.43 -7.72 -5.24
C GLY A 60 -13.17 -8.79 -4.44
N ALA A 61 -12.47 -9.83 -3.96
CA ALA A 61 -13.05 -10.80 -3.05
C ALA A 61 -13.02 -10.27 -1.61
N MET A 62 -14.01 -10.70 -0.80
CA MET A 62 -13.93 -10.57 0.65
C MET A 62 -12.86 -11.53 1.17
N MET A 63 -11.87 -11.00 1.89
CA MET A 63 -10.72 -11.76 2.35
C MET A 63 -10.45 -11.54 3.84
N GLN A 64 -9.97 -12.58 4.51
CA GLN A 64 -9.33 -12.49 5.82
C GLN A 64 -7.82 -12.62 5.61
N VAL A 65 -7.08 -11.55 5.89
CA VAL A 65 -5.63 -11.51 5.73
C VAL A 65 -4.98 -11.59 7.10
N SER A 66 -4.25 -12.68 7.36
CA SER A 66 -3.46 -12.84 8.58
C SER A 66 -2.07 -12.25 8.37
N LEU A 67 -1.67 -11.31 9.23
CA LEU A 67 -0.37 -10.64 9.18
C LEU A 67 0.26 -10.62 10.57
N ALA A 68 1.48 -11.14 10.67
CA ALA A 68 2.32 -10.99 11.86
C ALA A 68 3.34 -9.87 11.59
N ASN A 69 3.12 -8.70 12.21
CA ASN A 69 4.04 -7.57 12.10
C ASN A 69 5.18 -7.73 13.12
N ASP A 70 6.38 -8.08 12.66
CA ASP A 70 7.59 -8.11 13.49
C ASP A 70 8.11 -6.67 13.67
N GLY A 71 7.77 -6.03 14.79
CA GLY A 71 7.96 -4.59 15.00
C GLY A 71 6.87 -3.95 15.87
N PRO A 72 5.87 -3.22 15.33
CA PRO A 72 5.46 -3.09 13.92
C PRO A 72 6.11 -1.90 13.20
N VAL A 73 6.38 -2.06 11.91
CA VAL A 73 6.82 -0.98 11.01
C VAL A 73 5.78 -0.84 9.90
N THR A 74 5.19 0.34 9.77
CA THR A 74 4.18 0.63 8.74
C THR A 74 4.59 1.87 7.95
N PHE A 75 4.58 1.75 6.62
CA PHE A 75 4.81 2.86 5.71
C PHE A 75 3.53 3.12 4.90
N LEU A 76 3.21 4.39 4.72
CA LEU A 76 2.18 4.82 3.78
C LEU A 76 2.88 5.44 2.55
N LEU A 77 2.63 4.86 1.38
CA LEU A 77 3.20 5.33 0.12
C LEU A 77 2.07 5.75 -0.83
N ASP A 78 2.19 6.95 -1.36
CA ASP A 78 1.33 7.52 -2.39
C ASP A 78 2.22 8.03 -3.54
N SER A 79 2.01 7.49 -4.74
CA SER A 79 2.76 7.89 -5.94
C SER A 79 2.50 9.34 -6.36
N ALA A 80 1.37 9.91 -5.94
CA ALA A 80 1.02 11.30 -6.21
C ALA A 80 1.60 12.28 -5.17
N ASP A 81 2.11 11.78 -4.04
CA ASP A 81 2.80 12.61 -3.06
C ASP A 81 4.22 12.95 -3.58
N PRO A 82 4.52 14.23 -3.84
CA PRO A 82 5.83 14.64 -4.33
C PRO A 82 6.97 14.31 -3.35
N ASN A 83 6.69 14.21 -2.04
CA ASN A 83 7.70 13.87 -1.05
C ASN A 83 8.15 12.41 -1.12
N ASN A 84 7.31 11.51 -1.67
CA ASN A 84 7.67 10.10 -1.84
C ASN A 84 8.65 9.87 -3.01
N GLN A 85 8.78 10.83 -3.93
CA GLN A 85 9.72 10.72 -5.04
C GLN A 85 11.17 11.01 -4.63
N ALA A 86 11.39 11.66 -3.48
CA ALA A 86 12.73 11.93 -2.96
C ALA A 86 13.44 10.69 -2.39
N LEU A 87 12.72 9.63 -2.01
CA LEU A 87 13.33 8.38 -1.53
C LEU A 87 14.03 7.57 -2.63
N GLY A 88 13.79 7.88 -3.91
CA GLY A 88 14.48 7.26 -5.05
C GLY A 88 15.85 7.86 -5.37
N SER A 89 16.20 8.98 -4.74
CA SER A 89 17.49 9.66 -4.89
C SER A 89 18.20 9.73 -3.54
N SER A 90 19.19 8.88 -3.34
CA SER A 90 20.05 8.77 -2.15
C SER A 90 20.19 10.08 -1.36
N SER A 91 19.52 10.20 -0.23
CA SER A 91 19.90 11.13 0.83
C SER A 91 19.24 10.78 2.17
N SER A 92 20.11 10.75 3.19
CA SER A 92 19.91 10.51 4.62
C SER A 92 18.61 11.06 5.22
N ILE A 93 17.83 10.18 5.87
CA ILE A 93 16.69 10.59 6.70
C ILE A 93 17.22 10.86 8.11
N ALA A 94 17.43 12.13 8.43
CA ALA A 94 17.57 12.60 9.80
C ALA A 94 16.23 12.43 10.53
N GLY A 95 16.27 11.74 11.66
CA GLY A 95 15.09 11.47 12.49
C GLY A 95 14.46 12.75 13.01
N SER A 96 13.14 12.81 12.93
CA SER A 96 12.30 13.69 13.74
C SER A 96 11.37 12.81 14.55
N MET A 97 11.84 12.40 15.72
CA MET A 97 11.09 11.65 16.72
C MET A 97 10.31 12.65 17.56
N SER A 98 9.07 12.95 17.17
CA SER A 98 8.13 13.64 18.05
C SER A 98 7.52 12.62 19.00
N SER A 99 8.04 12.63 20.22
CA SER A 99 7.44 12.04 21.42
C SER A 99 5.97 12.42 21.55
N LEU A 100 5.10 11.43 21.66
CA LEU A 100 3.78 11.58 22.24
C LEU A 100 3.62 10.47 23.27
N ASP A 101 4.06 10.80 24.48
CA ASP A 101 3.55 10.18 25.69
C ASP A 101 2.04 10.36 25.74
N ALA A 102 1.34 9.27 26.03
CA ALA A 102 0.01 9.29 26.58
C ALA A 102 -0.16 8.07 27.49
N PRO A 103 -0.94 8.21 28.57
CA PRO A 103 -0.73 7.59 29.88
C PRO A 103 -1.01 6.08 29.96
#